data_AF-A0A3N5X3C9-F1
#
_entry.id   AF-A0A3N5X3C9-F1
#
_cell.length_a   1.000
_cell.length_b   1.000
_cell.length_c   1.000
_cell.angle_alpha   90.00
_cell.angle_beta   90.00
_cell.angle_gamma   90.00
#
_symmetry.space_group_name_H-M   'P 1'
#
loop_
_entity.id
_entity.type
_entity.pdbx_description
1 polymer ?
#
loop_
_entity_poly.entity_id
_entity_poly.type
_entity_poly.pdbx_seq_one_letter_code
_entity_poly.pdbx_strand_id
1 'polypeptide(L)'
;MASSFSGSGGRQTALWTEQMASRQRGELDQYARSSLLGQRAPLRGANYRASDYLQRGYGRASEQLNQGYDTGIATMQQALGANQTGYADAIKSLQGGYGEAADQWQPYHQQSMAGYGMYQNALGLGGAAGTAAAQGAFKAGPGYQWNVDQATNQAQRAANKVGGLYGGNTVDQTTRLASNLANQEYDKWVGNLQGFQGAAQASTGALADIYSQRGQGVAARQADQGQQLAGLYSGIGQAQIGKGTAGAALTSDYYGSQAGRTSSYGQSAAGLAGQYWGNLANNANQYYNTVIPAGQQGMQAGQQAAQNRMGAIMGGLQLGGQLLGGMGGGASGGGGGGAFGGFLSGFGKLFGK
;
A
#
# COMPACT_ATOMS: atom_id res chain seq x y z
N MET A 1 -58.51 63.71 71.80
CA MET A 1 -57.39 62.75 71.85
C MET A 1 -57.65 61.67 70.79
N ALA A 2 -57.10 61.86 69.59
CA ALA A 2 -57.17 60.88 68.50
C ALA A 2 -55.89 60.06 68.56
N SER A 3 -55.99 58.80 69.01
CA SER A 3 -54.86 57.87 69.05
C SER A 3 -54.55 57.40 67.63
N SER A 4 -53.44 57.92 67.09
CA SER A 4 -52.84 57.44 65.85
C SER A 4 -52.35 56.00 66.02
N PHE A 5 -53.18 55.03 65.63
CA PHE A 5 -52.78 53.63 65.43
C PHE A 5 -51.84 53.56 64.22
N SER A 6 -50.57 53.89 64.48
CA SER A 6 -49.45 53.78 63.55
C SER A 6 -49.26 52.31 63.17
N GLY A 7 -49.33 52.01 61.87
CA GLY A 7 -49.19 50.69 61.25
C GLY A 7 -47.81 50.04 61.45
N SER A 8 -47.50 49.63 62.67
CA SER A 8 -46.29 48.87 63.02
C SER A 8 -46.35 47.41 62.55
N GLY A 9 -47.56 46.83 62.47
CA GLY A 9 -47.77 45.45 62.04
C GLY A 9 -47.21 45.18 60.64
N GLY A 10 -47.57 46.00 59.66
CA GLY A 10 -47.14 45.81 58.26
C GLY A 10 -45.62 45.90 58.05
N ARG A 11 -44.91 46.72 58.85
CA ARG A 11 -43.45 46.83 58.78
C ARG A 11 -42.74 45.60 59.35
N GLN A 12 -43.25 45.06 60.45
CA GLN A 12 -42.71 43.83 61.03
C GLN A 12 -42.98 42.62 60.15
N THR A 13 -44.16 42.55 59.52
CA THR A 13 -44.44 41.48 58.56
C THR A 13 -43.49 41.59 57.37
N ALA A 14 -43.33 42.78 56.77
CA ALA A 14 -42.44 42.99 55.63
C ALA A 14 -40.97 42.61 55.90
N LEU A 15 -40.42 42.99 57.07
CA LEU A 15 -39.06 42.62 57.47
C LEU A 15 -38.88 41.11 57.64
N TRP A 16 -39.89 40.43 58.19
CA TRP A 16 -39.85 38.99 58.36
C TRP A 16 -39.97 38.24 57.02
N THR A 17 -40.82 38.72 56.10
CA THR A 17 -40.90 38.17 54.73
C THR A 17 -39.58 38.35 53.98
N GLU A 18 -38.92 39.50 54.14
CA GLU A 18 -37.64 39.79 53.50
C GLU A 18 -36.51 38.89 54.05
N GLN A 19 -36.46 38.67 55.36
CA GLN A 19 -35.49 37.78 56.00
C GLN A 19 -35.71 36.30 55.64
N MET A 20 -36.97 35.86 55.52
CA MET A 20 -37.31 34.52 55.00
C MET A 20 -36.89 34.35 53.54
N ALA A 21 -37.16 35.37 52.71
CA ALA A 21 -36.77 35.35 51.29
C ALA A 21 -35.25 35.37 51.09
N SER A 22 -34.46 35.98 51.99
CA SER A 22 -33.00 35.95 51.91
C SER A 22 -32.42 34.59 52.31
N ARG A 23 -32.98 33.92 53.33
CA ARG A 23 -32.56 32.56 53.74
C ARG A 23 -32.87 31.53 52.66
N GLN A 24 -34.09 31.55 52.12
CA GLN A 24 -34.46 30.64 51.03
C GLN A 24 -33.61 30.87 49.77
N ARG A 25 -33.25 32.12 49.45
CA ARG A 25 -32.29 32.42 48.38
C ARG A 25 -30.91 31.81 48.64
N GLY A 26 -30.41 31.89 49.87
CA GLY A 26 -29.12 31.29 50.24
C GLY A 26 -29.10 29.76 50.14
N GLU A 27 -30.15 29.07 50.59
CA GLU A 27 -30.27 27.62 50.50
C GLU A 27 -30.42 27.13 49.05
N LEU A 28 -31.22 27.83 48.24
CA LEU A 28 -31.35 27.56 46.81
C LEU A 28 -30.02 27.74 46.07
N ASP A 29 -29.24 28.78 46.38
CA ASP A 29 -27.94 29.02 45.74
C ASP A 29 -26.90 27.94 46.13
N GLN A 30 -26.94 27.43 47.37
CA GLN A 30 -26.10 26.29 47.78
C GLN A 30 -26.49 24.98 47.09
N TYR A 31 -27.78 24.67 47.00
CA TYR A 31 -28.27 23.46 46.33
C TYR A 31 -28.03 23.48 44.82
N ALA A 32 -28.19 24.65 44.21
CA ALA A 32 -27.81 24.92 42.83
C ALA A 32 -26.31 24.64 42.58
N ARG A 33 -25.43 25.18 43.42
CA ARG A 33 -23.98 24.98 43.30
C ARG A 33 -23.57 23.53 43.53
N SER A 34 -24.14 22.84 44.52
CA SER A 34 -23.79 21.44 44.82
C SER A 34 -24.24 20.48 43.71
N SER A 35 -25.44 20.67 43.15
CA SER A 35 -25.94 19.85 42.04
C SER A 35 -25.16 20.07 40.74
N LEU A 36 -24.78 21.33 40.43
CA LEU A 36 -23.93 21.66 39.28
C LEU A 36 -22.53 21.08 39.40
N LEU A 37 -21.92 21.10 40.58
CA LEU A 37 -20.61 20.51 40.82
C LEU A 37 -20.66 18.97 40.76
N GLY A 38 -21.72 18.37 41.31
CA GLY A 38 -21.96 16.93 41.27
C GLY A 38 -22.12 16.36 39.85
N GLN A 39 -22.78 17.09 38.94
CA GLN A 39 -22.97 16.66 37.55
C GLN A 39 -21.75 16.92 36.65
N ARG A 40 -20.94 17.95 36.95
CA ARG A 40 -19.75 18.29 36.15
C ARG A 40 -18.57 17.32 36.34
N ALA A 41 -18.41 16.78 37.54
CA ALA A 41 -17.34 15.83 37.86
C ALA A 41 -17.34 14.54 37.00
N PRO A 42 -18.47 13.81 36.85
CA PRO A 42 -18.51 12.59 36.04
C PRO A 42 -18.30 12.87 34.55
N LEU A 43 -18.78 14.01 34.02
CA LEU A 43 -18.59 14.39 32.62
C LEU A 43 -17.11 14.66 32.29
N ARG A 44 -16.38 15.33 33.19
CA ARG A 44 -14.93 15.51 33.03
C ARG A 44 -14.20 14.17 33.07
N GLY A 45 -14.52 13.29 34.03
CA GLY A 45 -13.91 11.97 34.14
C GLY A 45 -14.19 11.04 32.95
N ALA A 46 -15.38 11.14 32.34
CA ALA A 46 -15.71 10.42 31.11
C ALA A 46 -14.90 10.94 29.92
N ASN A 47 -14.76 12.26 29.77
CA ASN A 47 -13.97 12.87 28.69
C ASN A 47 -12.48 12.50 28.79
N TYR A 48 -11.89 12.57 29.99
CA TYR A 48 -10.50 12.15 30.20
C TYR A 48 -10.26 10.68 29.83
N ARG A 49 -11.12 9.75 30.29
CA ARG A 49 -11.01 8.33 29.94
C ARG A 49 -11.15 8.10 28.44
N ALA A 50 -12.12 8.75 27.80
CA ALA A 50 -12.28 8.67 26.35
C ALA A 50 -11.04 9.22 25.61
N SER A 51 -10.42 10.30 26.10
CA SER A 51 -9.19 10.87 25.53
C SER A 51 -8.02 9.90 25.63
N ASP A 52 -7.84 9.28 26.79
CA ASP A 52 -6.81 8.27 27.02
C ASP A 52 -7.02 7.03 26.12
N TYR A 53 -8.25 6.50 26.01
CA TYR A 53 -8.54 5.38 25.10
C TYR A 53 -8.24 5.72 23.64
N LEU A 54 -8.63 6.91 23.18
CA LEU A 54 -8.38 7.33 21.79
C LEU A 54 -6.89 7.57 21.53
N GLN A 55 -6.14 8.11 22.49
CA GLN A 55 -4.70 8.28 22.37
C GLN A 55 -3.96 6.93 22.32
N ARG A 56 -4.33 5.97 23.19
CA ARG A 56 -3.76 4.61 23.17
C ARG A 56 -4.13 3.85 21.90
N GLY A 57 -5.38 3.98 21.44
CA GLY A 57 -5.85 3.37 20.20
C GLY A 57 -5.08 3.89 18.99
N TYR A 58 -4.95 5.23 18.88
CA TYR A 58 -4.14 5.87 17.85
C TYR A 58 -2.68 5.40 17.87
N GLY A 59 -2.06 5.35 19.06
CA GLY A 59 -0.68 4.88 19.21
C GLY A 59 -0.48 3.45 18.70
N ARG A 60 -1.35 2.52 19.10
CA ARG A 60 -1.31 1.11 18.63
C ARG A 60 -1.56 0.99 17.13
N ALA A 61 -2.53 1.71 16.60
CA ALA A 61 -2.84 1.69 15.17
C ALA A 61 -1.66 2.23 14.33
N SER A 62 -1.03 3.32 14.80
CA SER A 62 0.16 3.89 14.16
C SER A 62 1.34 2.92 14.21
N GLU A 63 1.57 2.26 15.35
CA GLU A 63 2.62 1.27 15.51
C GLU A 63 2.42 0.05 14.60
N GLN A 64 1.21 -0.53 14.56
CA GLN A 64 0.89 -1.66 13.68
C GLN A 64 1.04 -1.30 12.20
N LEU A 65 0.59 -0.10 11.83
CA LEU A 65 0.77 0.42 10.47
C LEU A 65 2.25 0.50 10.13
N ASN A 66 3.07 1.08 11.00
CA ASN A 66 4.51 1.18 10.78
C ASN A 66 5.17 -0.20 10.66
N GLN A 67 4.88 -1.13 11.57
CA GLN A 67 5.41 -2.49 11.55
C GLN A 67 5.04 -3.24 10.24
N GLY A 68 3.79 -3.10 9.78
CA GLY A 68 3.33 -3.72 8.54
C GLY A 68 4.08 -3.22 7.31
N TYR A 69 4.22 -1.89 7.17
CA TYR A 69 4.97 -1.30 6.06
C TYR A 69 6.47 -1.62 6.12
N ASP A 70 7.07 -1.58 7.30
CA ASP A 70 8.50 -1.86 7.46
C ASP A 70 8.81 -3.33 7.13
N THR A 71 7.93 -4.25 7.54
CA THR A 71 8.01 -5.68 7.15
C THR A 71 7.88 -5.84 5.63
N GLY A 72 6.89 -5.19 5.01
CA GLY A 72 6.69 -5.25 3.57
C GLY A 72 7.88 -4.71 2.77
N ILE A 73 8.47 -3.59 3.21
CA ILE A 73 9.68 -3.02 2.60
C ILE A 73 10.87 -3.96 2.78
N ALA A 74 11.06 -4.55 3.96
CA ALA A 74 12.13 -5.51 4.21
C ALA A 74 12.01 -6.75 3.31
N THR A 75 10.81 -7.30 3.13
CA THR A 75 10.58 -8.42 2.20
C THR A 75 10.89 -8.04 0.75
N MET A 76 10.54 -6.82 0.31
CA MET A 76 10.89 -6.34 -1.02
C MET A 76 12.40 -6.17 -1.22
N GLN A 77 13.12 -5.70 -0.18
CA GLN A 77 14.58 -5.61 -0.21
C GLN A 77 15.26 -6.98 -0.25
N GLN A 78 14.72 -7.98 0.46
CA GLN A 78 15.19 -9.36 0.37
C GLN A 78 14.96 -9.94 -1.04
N ALA A 79 13.78 -9.70 -1.62
CA ALA A 79 13.48 -10.10 -2.99
C ALA A 79 14.44 -9.44 -4.01
N LEU A 80 14.79 -8.18 -3.79
CA LEU A 80 15.78 -7.46 -4.59
C LEU A 80 17.16 -8.15 -4.55
N GLY A 81 17.65 -8.50 -3.36
CA GLY A 81 18.93 -9.20 -3.21
C GLY A 81 18.91 -10.59 -3.86
N ALA A 82 17.84 -11.37 -3.66
CA ALA A 82 17.68 -12.67 -4.28
C ALA A 82 17.63 -12.57 -5.82
N ASN A 83 16.95 -11.56 -6.36
CA ASN A 83 16.89 -11.30 -7.79
C ASN A 83 18.28 -10.99 -8.36
N GLN A 84 19.06 -10.15 -7.71
CA GLN A 84 20.42 -9.81 -8.14
C GLN A 84 21.36 -11.02 -8.16
N THR A 85 21.33 -11.85 -7.12
CA THR A 85 22.15 -13.08 -7.05
C THR A 85 21.73 -14.09 -8.11
N GLY A 86 20.44 -14.41 -8.19
CA GLY A 86 19.93 -15.38 -9.17
C GLY A 86 20.20 -14.94 -10.61
N TYR A 87 20.18 -13.63 -10.86
CA TYR A 87 20.54 -13.06 -12.14
C TYR A 87 22.04 -13.24 -12.49
N ALA A 88 22.93 -12.96 -11.54
CA ALA A 88 24.37 -13.18 -11.73
C ALA A 88 24.69 -14.65 -12.03
N ASP A 89 24.04 -15.58 -11.31
CA ASP A 89 24.18 -17.02 -11.54
C ASP A 89 23.63 -17.45 -12.91
N ALA A 90 22.51 -16.87 -13.35
CA ALA A 90 21.95 -17.12 -14.66
C ALA A 90 22.88 -16.66 -15.79
N ILE A 91 23.49 -15.46 -15.68
CA ILE A 91 24.51 -15.00 -16.64
C ILE A 91 25.68 -15.96 -16.65
N LYS A 92 26.21 -16.32 -15.47
CA LYS A 92 27.38 -17.20 -15.36
C LYS A 92 27.13 -18.55 -16.01
N SER A 93 25.95 -19.14 -15.77
CA SER A 93 25.55 -20.41 -16.36
C SER A 93 25.41 -20.32 -17.89
N LEU A 94 24.80 -19.23 -18.38
CA LEU A 94 24.67 -18.96 -19.81
C LEU A 94 26.05 -18.80 -20.48
N GLN A 95 26.94 -18.01 -19.87
CA GLN A 95 28.30 -17.83 -20.37
C GLN A 95 29.11 -19.13 -20.35
N GLY A 96 28.94 -19.96 -19.32
CA GLY A 96 29.56 -21.29 -19.22
C GLY A 96 29.12 -22.21 -20.35
N GLY A 97 27.80 -22.35 -20.57
CA GLY A 97 27.27 -23.22 -21.63
C GLY A 97 27.71 -22.80 -23.05
N TYR A 98 27.74 -21.49 -23.34
CA TYR A 98 28.27 -21.02 -24.63
C TYR A 98 29.79 -21.18 -24.74
N GLY A 99 30.53 -21.11 -23.63
CA GLY A 99 31.96 -21.40 -23.59
C GLY A 99 32.25 -22.86 -23.95
N GLU A 100 31.57 -23.80 -23.28
CA GLU A 100 31.68 -25.24 -23.55
C GLU A 100 31.30 -25.57 -25.00
N ALA A 101 30.23 -24.96 -25.53
CA ALA A 101 29.85 -25.12 -26.92
C ALA A 101 30.94 -24.62 -27.89
N ALA A 102 31.52 -23.44 -27.63
CA ALA A 102 32.63 -22.93 -28.45
C ALA A 102 33.86 -23.84 -28.38
N ASP A 103 34.21 -24.34 -27.19
CA ASP A 103 35.34 -25.24 -26.97
C ASP A 103 35.17 -26.57 -27.72
N GLN A 104 33.94 -27.09 -27.85
CA GLN A 104 33.65 -28.28 -28.65
C GLN A 104 33.85 -28.04 -30.16
N TRP A 105 33.61 -26.83 -30.66
CA TRP A 105 33.78 -26.46 -32.07
C TRP A 105 35.22 -26.05 -32.43
N GLN A 106 36.01 -25.62 -31.45
CA GLN A 106 37.37 -25.13 -31.63
C GLN A 106 38.30 -26.10 -32.40
N PRO A 107 38.32 -27.42 -32.11
CA PRO A 107 39.20 -28.36 -32.83
C PRO A 107 38.81 -28.52 -34.31
N TYR A 108 37.50 -28.59 -34.60
CA TYR A 108 37.00 -28.66 -35.97
C TYR A 108 37.32 -27.40 -36.76
N HIS A 109 37.21 -26.23 -36.10
CA HIS A 109 37.59 -24.97 -36.70
C HIS A 109 39.10 -24.92 -37.00
N GLN A 110 39.95 -25.28 -36.05
CA GLN A 110 41.41 -25.32 -36.25
C GLN A 110 41.81 -26.28 -37.37
N GLN A 111 41.23 -27.49 -37.38
CA GLN A 111 41.51 -28.49 -38.41
C GLN A 111 41.05 -28.05 -39.80
N SER A 112 39.85 -27.46 -39.89
CA SER A 112 39.33 -26.97 -41.17
C SER A 112 40.12 -25.77 -41.70
N MET A 113 40.54 -24.85 -40.84
CA MET A 113 41.40 -23.73 -41.21
C MET A 113 42.79 -24.19 -41.64
N ALA A 114 43.37 -25.21 -41.01
CA ALA A 114 44.64 -25.79 -41.44
C ALA A 114 44.54 -26.41 -42.84
N GLY A 115 43.48 -27.19 -43.11
CA GLY A 115 43.21 -27.75 -44.43
C GLY A 115 42.97 -26.68 -45.48
N TYR A 116 42.20 -25.63 -45.14
CA TYR A 116 41.95 -24.50 -46.01
C TYR A 116 43.22 -23.69 -46.32
N GLY A 117 44.10 -23.49 -45.34
CA GLY A 117 45.41 -22.87 -45.55
C GLY A 117 46.30 -23.68 -46.49
N MET A 118 46.26 -25.02 -46.38
CA MET A 118 46.97 -25.90 -47.31
C MET A 118 46.41 -25.81 -48.74
N TYR A 119 45.08 -25.69 -48.89
CA TYR A 119 44.43 -25.44 -50.17
C TYR A 119 44.91 -24.11 -50.78
N GLN A 120 44.91 -23.03 -50.01
CA GLN A 120 45.40 -21.73 -50.46
C GLN A 120 46.89 -21.76 -50.88
N ASN A 121 47.71 -22.48 -50.12
CA ASN A 121 49.13 -22.70 -50.44
C ASN A 121 49.31 -23.48 -51.75
N ALA A 122 48.48 -24.50 -51.99
CA ALA A 122 48.48 -25.26 -53.24
C ALA A 122 48.10 -24.40 -54.45
N LEU A 123 47.15 -23.47 -54.28
CA LEU A 123 46.80 -22.48 -55.30
C LEU A 123 47.85 -21.36 -55.50
N GLY A 124 48.92 -21.34 -54.71
CA GLY A 124 49.96 -20.33 -54.78
C GLY A 124 49.64 -19.01 -54.09
N LEU A 125 48.51 -18.92 -53.38
CA LEU A 125 48.10 -17.70 -52.65
C LEU A 125 49.02 -17.39 -51.46
N GLY A 126 49.71 -18.40 -50.92
CA GLY A 126 50.71 -18.26 -49.86
C GLY A 126 52.12 -17.89 -50.34
N GLY A 127 52.28 -17.56 -51.62
CA GLY A 127 53.59 -17.28 -52.24
C GLY A 127 54.51 -18.50 -52.27
N ALA A 128 55.80 -18.26 -52.58
CA ALA A 128 56.77 -19.34 -52.81
C ALA A 128 56.93 -20.30 -51.61
N ALA A 129 56.94 -19.76 -50.38
CA ALA A 129 57.05 -20.58 -49.17
C ALA A 129 55.81 -21.45 -48.95
N GLY A 130 54.61 -20.90 -49.16
CA GLY A 130 53.35 -21.65 -49.11
C GLY A 130 53.32 -22.76 -50.16
N THR A 131 53.67 -22.44 -51.40
CA THR A 131 53.74 -23.45 -52.48
C THR A 131 54.73 -24.56 -52.15
N ALA A 132 55.92 -24.24 -51.61
CA ALA A 132 56.89 -25.23 -51.17
C ALA A 132 56.34 -26.13 -50.04
N ALA A 133 55.61 -25.56 -49.08
CA ALA A 133 54.95 -26.32 -48.02
C ALA A 133 53.87 -27.25 -48.56
N ALA A 134 53.04 -26.77 -49.51
CA ALA A 134 52.03 -27.60 -50.18
C ALA A 134 52.65 -28.75 -50.98
N GLN A 135 53.72 -28.46 -51.73
CA GLN A 135 54.48 -29.50 -52.44
C GLN A 135 55.10 -30.52 -51.48
N GLY A 136 55.64 -30.07 -50.34
CA GLY A 136 56.16 -30.95 -49.30
C GLY A 136 55.09 -31.85 -48.70
N ALA A 137 53.93 -31.29 -48.36
CA ALA A 137 52.80 -32.02 -47.81
C ALA A 137 52.22 -33.05 -48.82
N PHE A 138 52.12 -32.68 -50.10
CA PHE A 138 51.71 -33.59 -51.16
C PHE A 138 52.67 -34.78 -51.29
N LYS A 139 53.99 -34.51 -51.32
CA LYS A 139 55.03 -35.55 -51.39
C LYS A 139 55.08 -36.45 -50.15
N ALA A 140 54.76 -35.91 -48.98
CA ALA A 140 54.66 -36.68 -47.73
C ALA A 140 53.36 -37.50 -47.62
N GLY A 141 52.41 -37.30 -48.53
CA GLY A 141 51.14 -38.02 -48.53
C GLY A 141 51.31 -39.51 -48.85
N PRO A 142 50.55 -40.41 -48.21
CA PRO A 142 50.70 -41.86 -48.39
C PRO A 142 50.43 -42.34 -49.83
N GLY A 143 49.64 -41.58 -50.60
CA GLY A 143 49.37 -41.89 -52.01
C GLY A 143 50.55 -41.58 -52.94
N TYR A 144 51.41 -40.61 -52.60
CA TYR A 144 52.51 -40.19 -53.48
C TYR A 144 53.51 -41.32 -53.70
N GLN A 145 53.98 -41.96 -52.61
CA GLN A 145 54.96 -43.04 -52.69
C GLN A 145 54.43 -44.23 -53.49
N TRP A 146 53.18 -44.64 -53.23
CA TRP A 146 52.55 -45.74 -53.96
C TRP A 146 52.47 -45.43 -55.46
N ASN A 147 52.11 -44.21 -55.86
CA ASN A 147 52.05 -43.80 -57.26
C ASN A 147 53.43 -43.76 -57.92
N VAL A 148 54.46 -43.29 -57.22
CA VAL A 148 55.85 -43.33 -57.70
C VAL A 148 56.30 -44.77 -57.92
N ASP A 149 55.99 -45.68 -56.99
CA ASP A 149 56.33 -47.09 -57.08
C ASP A 149 55.58 -47.76 -58.25
N GLN A 150 54.28 -47.46 -58.43
CA GLN A 150 53.50 -47.96 -59.57
C GLN A 150 54.05 -47.47 -60.91
N ALA A 151 54.34 -46.17 -61.03
CA ALA A 151 54.93 -45.60 -62.25
C ALA A 151 56.30 -46.22 -62.56
N THR A 152 57.15 -46.40 -61.54
CA THR A 152 58.47 -47.02 -61.67
C THR A 152 58.35 -48.48 -62.13
N ASN A 153 57.45 -49.25 -61.53
CA ASN A 153 57.19 -50.63 -61.91
C ASN A 153 56.64 -50.76 -63.35
N GLN A 154 55.75 -49.85 -63.77
CA GLN A 154 55.25 -49.83 -65.14
C GLN A 154 56.34 -49.48 -66.15
N ALA A 155 57.19 -48.49 -65.84
CA ALA A 155 58.33 -48.12 -66.67
C ALA A 155 59.33 -49.27 -66.82
N GLN A 156 59.65 -49.98 -65.72
CA GLN A 156 60.50 -51.17 -65.75
C GLN A 156 59.91 -52.29 -66.63
N ARG A 157 58.60 -52.55 -66.51
CA ARG A 157 57.91 -53.55 -67.36
C ARG A 157 57.92 -53.15 -68.83
N ALA A 158 57.74 -51.86 -69.14
CA ALA A 158 57.80 -51.34 -70.50
C ALA A 158 59.23 -51.49 -71.07
N ALA A 159 60.26 -51.13 -70.31
CA ALA A 159 61.65 -51.29 -70.70
C ALA A 159 62.01 -52.77 -70.97
N ASN A 160 61.58 -53.68 -70.10
CA ASN A 160 61.82 -55.12 -70.26
C ASN A 160 61.12 -55.71 -71.50
N LYS A 161 59.98 -55.17 -71.92
CA LYS A 161 59.26 -55.63 -73.13
C LYS A 161 59.94 -55.23 -74.44
N VAL A 162 60.70 -54.13 -74.46
CA VAL A 162 61.33 -53.60 -75.69
C VAL A 162 62.76 -54.16 -75.88
N GLY A 163 63.26 -54.96 -74.95
CA GLY A 163 64.42 -55.85 -75.19
C GLY A 163 65.79 -55.16 -75.21
N GLY A 164 65.99 -54.03 -74.52
CA GLY A 164 67.31 -53.40 -74.48
C GLY A 164 67.37 -52.13 -73.63
N LEU A 165 68.54 -51.92 -73.01
CA LEU A 165 68.91 -50.84 -72.07
C LEU A 165 68.33 -49.47 -72.46
N TYR A 166 67.63 -48.82 -71.52
CA TYR A 166 67.45 -47.36 -71.34
C TYR A 166 67.79 -46.46 -72.54
N GLY A 167 67.18 -46.68 -73.70
CA GLY A 167 67.29 -45.76 -74.83
C GLY A 167 66.60 -44.44 -74.48
N GLY A 168 67.16 -43.30 -74.90
CA GLY A 168 66.63 -41.97 -74.54
C GLY A 168 65.12 -41.79 -74.76
N ASN A 169 64.54 -42.47 -75.76
CA ASN A 169 63.10 -42.49 -76.00
C ASN A 169 62.28 -43.12 -74.84
N THR A 170 62.80 -44.17 -74.18
CA THR A 170 62.13 -44.82 -73.04
C THR A 170 62.18 -43.94 -71.79
N VAL A 171 63.29 -43.22 -71.57
CA VAL A 171 63.43 -42.27 -70.46
C VAL A 171 62.48 -41.07 -70.67
N ASP A 172 62.38 -40.56 -71.90
CA ASP A 172 61.49 -39.44 -72.21
C ASP A 172 60.02 -39.84 -72.06
N GLN A 173 59.62 -41.02 -72.55
CA GLN A 173 58.26 -41.55 -72.34
C GLN A 173 57.95 -41.80 -70.85
N THR A 174 58.90 -42.33 -70.09
CA THR A 174 58.73 -42.53 -68.63
C THR A 174 58.56 -41.20 -67.90
N THR A 175 59.36 -40.20 -68.26
CA THR A 175 59.30 -38.86 -67.66
C THR A 175 57.97 -38.18 -67.96
N ARG A 176 57.46 -38.29 -69.20
CA ARG A 176 56.13 -37.78 -69.58
C ARG A 176 55.01 -38.50 -68.84
N LEU A 177 55.07 -39.82 -68.73
CA LEU A 177 54.06 -40.61 -67.99
C LEU A 177 54.06 -40.26 -66.50
N ALA A 178 55.24 -40.18 -65.87
CA ALA A 178 55.37 -39.80 -64.47
C ALA A 178 54.87 -38.37 -64.21
N SER A 179 55.15 -37.43 -65.12
CA SER A 179 54.65 -36.05 -65.03
C SER A 179 53.12 -35.99 -65.15
N ASN A 180 52.54 -36.73 -66.09
CA ASN A 180 51.10 -36.79 -66.27
C ASN A 180 50.40 -37.42 -65.05
N LEU A 181 50.95 -38.50 -64.49
CA LEU A 181 50.41 -39.15 -63.30
C LEU A 181 50.51 -38.22 -62.07
N ALA A 182 51.63 -37.53 -61.92
CA ALA A 182 51.84 -36.57 -60.84
C ALA A 182 50.85 -35.40 -60.91
N ASN A 183 50.58 -34.87 -62.11
CA ASN A 183 49.58 -33.81 -62.29
C ASN A 183 48.17 -34.29 -61.91
N GLN A 184 47.76 -35.48 -62.34
CA GLN A 184 46.44 -36.04 -61.99
C GLN A 184 46.26 -36.26 -60.49
N GLU A 185 47.29 -36.79 -59.83
CA GLU A 185 47.27 -36.99 -58.38
C GLU A 185 47.31 -35.68 -57.60
N TYR A 186 48.07 -34.70 -58.10
CA TYR A 186 48.08 -33.35 -57.54
C TYR A 186 46.71 -32.69 -57.66
N ASP A 187 46.08 -32.75 -58.83
CA ASP A 187 44.73 -32.19 -59.05
C ASP A 187 43.69 -32.86 -58.15
N LYS A 188 43.77 -34.19 -57.98
CA LYS A 188 42.91 -34.94 -57.06
C LYS A 188 43.16 -34.55 -55.60
N TRP A 189 44.42 -34.38 -55.20
CA TRP A 189 44.79 -33.93 -53.85
C TRP A 189 44.28 -32.51 -53.57
N VAL A 190 44.44 -31.58 -54.51
CA VAL A 190 43.90 -30.22 -54.42
C VAL A 190 42.36 -30.25 -54.39
N GLY A 191 41.73 -31.11 -55.18
CA GLY A 191 40.27 -31.32 -55.16
C GLY A 191 39.76 -31.82 -53.81
N ASN A 192 40.48 -32.74 -53.17
CA ASN A 192 40.16 -33.19 -51.81
C ASN A 192 40.35 -32.06 -50.78
N LEU A 193 41.33 -31.18 -50.98
CA LEU A 193 41.55 -30.02 -50.13
C LEU A 193 40.45 -28.95 -50.26
N GLN A 194 39.82 -28.83 -51.43
CA GLN A 194 38.71 -27.89 -51.66
C GLN A 194 37.54 -28.11 -50.68
N GLY A 195 37.31 -29.36 -50.23
CA GLY A 195 36.30 -29.66 -49.21
C GLY A 195 36.52 -28.91 -47.88
N PHE A 196 37.77 -28.56 -47.55
CA PHE A 196 38.07 -27.79 -46.35
C PHE A 196 37.66 -26.32 -46.45
N GLN A 197 37.50 -25.76 -47.65
CA GLN A 197 36.95 -24.41 -47.80
C GLN A 197 35.52 -24.34 -47.23
N GLY A 198 34.68 -25.31 -47.60
CA GLY A 198 33.31 -25.41 -47.07
C GLY A 198 33.29 -25.68 -45.56
N ALA A 199 34.15 -26.59 -45.08
CA ALA A 199 34.26 -26.89 -43.66
C ALA A 199 34.77 -25.69 -42.82
N ALA A 200 35.71 -24.92 -43.35
CA ALA A 200 36.23 -23.71 -42.69
C ALA A 200 35.17 -22.62 -42.61
N GLN A 201 34.42 -22.39 -43.69
CA GLN A 201 33.32 -21.44 -43.70
C GLN A 201 32.21 -21.86 -42.73
N ALA A 202 31.83 -23.14 -42.72
CA ALA A 202 30.80 -23.67 -41.83
C ALA A 202 31.21 -23.58 -40.36
N SER A 203 32.45 -23.97 -40.00
CA SER A 203 32.93 -23.89 -38.62
C SER A 203 33.08 -22.45 -38.12
N THR A 204 33.53 -21.53 -38.98
CA THR A 204 33.61 -20.10 -38.68
C THR A 204 32.22 -19.53 -38.44
N GLY A 205 31.24 -19.87 -39.29
CA GLY A 205 29.85 -19.47 -39.13
C GLY A 205 29.25 -19.99 -37.82
N ALA A 206 29.45 -21.27 -37.51
CA ALA A 206 28.96 -21.87 -36.26
C ALA A 206 29.53 -21.18 -35.01
N LEU A 207 30.84 -20.89 -34.98
CA LEU A 207 31.45 -20.16 -33.88
C LEU A 207 30.93 -18.71 -33.78
N ALA A 208 30.79 -18.02 -34.90
CA ALA A 208 30.23 -16.67 -34.92
C ALA A 208 28.79 -16.63 -34.39
N ASP A 209 27.96 -17.62 -34.78
CA ASP A 209 26.58 -17.75 -34.30
C ASP A 209 26.54 -18.02 -32.79
N ILE A 210 27.41 -18.89 -32.27
CA ILE A 210 27.54 -19.15 -30.82
C ILE A 210 27.85 -17.86 -30.06
N TYR A 211 28.83 -17.07 -30.52
CA TYR A 211 29.18 -15.81 -29.86
C TYR A 211 28.08 -14.75 -29.98
N SER A 212 27.41 -14.67 -31.13
CA SER A 212 26.28 -13.76 -31.36
C SER A 212 25.10 -14.10 -30.43
N GLN A 213 24.71 -15.38 -30.36
CA GLN A 213 23.65 -15.86 -29.47
C GLN A 213 24.00 -15.65 -28.00
N ARG A 214 25.27 -15.85 -27.61
CA ARG A 214 25.75 -15.50 -26.26
C ARG A 214 25.52 -14.02 -25.95
N GLY A 215 25.88 -13.13 -26.87
CA GLY A 215 25.68 -11.69 -26.71
C GLY A 215 24.20 -11.33 -26.55
N GLN A 216 23.34 -11.87 -27.43
CA GLN A 216 21.89 -11.66 -27.38
C GLN A 216 21.28 -12.21 -26.09
N GLY A 217 21.68 -13.40 -25.66
CA GLY A 217 21.20 -14.03 -24.43
C GLY A 217 21.56 -13.23 -23.18
N VAL A 218 22.79 -12.73 -23.09
CA VAL A 218 23.20 -11.84 -21.98
C VAL A 218 22.40 -10.53 -22.02
N ALA A 219 22.28 -9.88 -23.18
CA ALA A 219 21.57 -8.62 -23.31
C ALA A 219 20.08 -8.75 -22.97
N ALA A 220 19.40 -9.80 -23.45
CA ALA A 220 18.00 -10.08 -23.14
C ALA A 220 17.78 -10.26 -21.64
N ARG A 221 18.66 -11.04 -21.00
CA ARG A 221 18.64 -11.20 -19.55
C ARG A 221 18.81 -9.85 -18.85
N GLN A 222 19.73 -9.00 -19.30
CA GLN A 222 19.99 -7.71 -18.64
C GLN A 222 18.78 -6.78 -18.74
N ALA A 223 18.09 -6.80 -19.88
CA ALA A 223 16.83 -6.09 -20.05
C ALA A 223 15.74 -6.61 -19.10
N ASP A 224 15.58 -7.94 -18.99
CA ASP A 224 14.62 -8.56 -18.06
C ASP A 224 14.89 -8.15 -16.61
N GLN A 225 16.17 -8.17 -16.20
CA GLN A 225 16.59 -7.74 -14.87
C GLN A 225 16.22 -6.27 -14.63
N GLY A 226 16.54 -5.39 -15.59
CA GLY A 226 16.20 -3.97 -15.50
C GLY A 226 14.71 -3.74 -15.28
N GLN A 227 13.85 -4.47 -16.00
CA GLN A 227 12.39 -4.37 -15.83
C GLN A 227 11.92 -4.87 -14.46
N GLN A 228 12.44 -6.01 -13.98
CA GLN A 228 12.09 -6.56 -12.67
C GLN A 228 12.53 -5.64 -11.53
N LEU A 229 13.75 -5.10 -11.61
CA LEU A 229 14.28 -4.13 -10.65
C LEU A 229 13.45 -2.85 -10.64
N ALA A 230 13.12 -2.30 -11.81
CA ALA A 230 12.28 -1.11 -11.91
C ALA A 230 10.89 -1.34 -11.27
N GLY A 231 10.29 -2.53 -11.50
CA GLY A 231 9.03 -2.92 -10.87
C GLY A 231 9.12 -2.98 -9.33
N LEU A 232 10.19 -3.59 -8.80
CA LEU A 232 10.43 -3.65 -7.35
C LEU A 232 10.62 -2.27 -6.73
N TYR A 233 11.45 -1.41 -7.34
CA TYR A 233 11.65 -0.04 -6.86
C TYR A 233 10.36 0.78 -6.90
N SER A 234 9.56 0.66 -7.96
CA SER A 234 8.24 1.28 -8.02
C SER A 234 7.31 0.79 -6.91
N GLY A 235 7.31 -0.52 -6.63
CA GLY A 235 6.53 -1.12 -5.54
C GLY A 235 6.93 -0.58 -4.15
N ILE A 236 8.23 -0.47 -3.89
CA ILE A 236 8.74 0.13 -2.65
C ILE A 236 8.28 1.60 -2.52
N GLY A 237 8.39 2.38 -3.60
CA GLY A 237 7.95 3.78 -3.63
C GLY A 237 6.45 3.92 -3.34
N GLN A 238 5.61 3.09 -3.98
CA GLN A 238 4.17 3.08 -3.73
C GLN A 238 3.82 2.68 -2.29
N ALA A 239 4.52 1.69 -1.72
CA ALA A 239 4.33 1.30 -0.33
C ALA A 239 4.69 2.45 0.64
N GLN A 240 5.78 3.19 0.38
CA GLN A 240 6.14 4.35 1.21
C GLN A 240 5.11 5.48 1.12
N ILE A 241 4.59 5.76 -0.09
CA ILE A 241 3.51 6.73 -0.28
C ILE A 241 2.26 6.28 0.47
N GLY A 242 1.89 5.00 0.37
CA GLY A 242 0.77 4.40 1.10
C GLY A 242 0.91 4.52 2.62
N LYS A 243 2.12 4.32 3.16
CA LYS A 243 2.43 4.53 4.58
C LYS A 243 2.14 5.97 5.00
N GLY A 244 2.60 6.93 4.20
CA GLY A 244 2.39 8.35 4.45
C GLY A 244 0.91 8.75 4.41
N THR A 245 0.17 8.31 3.39
CA THR A 245 -1.27 8.64 3.25
C THR A 245 -2.10 7.99 4.35
N ALA A 246 -1.84 6.73 4.70
CA ALA A 246 -2.54 6.04 5.78
C ALA A 246 -2.22 6.65 7.16
N GLY A 247 -0.97 7.07 7.40
CA GLY A 247 -0.61 7.82 8.61
C GLY A 247 -1.29 9.18 8.71
N ALA A 248 -1.38 9.92 7.59
CA ALA A 248 -2.09 11.19 7.53
C ALA A 248 -3.60 11.03 7.80
N ALA A 249 -4.23 9.99 7.23
CA ALA A 249 -5.63 9.66 7.50
C ALA A 249 -5.87 9.33 8.98
N LEU A 250 -5.05 8.47 9.58
CA LEU A 250 -5.14 8.12 11.00
C LEU A 250 -5.01 9.36 11.90
N THR A 251 -4.11 10.27 11.53
CA THR A 251 -3.90 11.55 12.25
C THR A 251 -5.13 12.45 12.13
N SER A 252 -5.69 12.59 10.93
CA SER A 252 -6.91 13.36 10.66
C SER A 252 -8.11 12.81 11.48
N ASP A 253 -8.29 11.49 11.50
CA ASP A 253 -9.37 10.84 12.26
C ASP A 253 -9.25 11.05 13.77
N TYR A 254 -8.01 11.00 14.29
CA TYR A 254 -7.74 11.26 15.70
C TYR A 254 -8.13 12.69 16.10
N TYR A 255 -7.65 13.70 15.36
CA TYR A 255 -7.98 15.10 15.65
C TYR A 255 -9.45 15.43 15.39
N GLY A 256 -10.06 14.85 14.35
CA GLY A 256 -11.49 14.97 14.09
C GLY A 256 -12.33 14.42 15.24
N SER A 257 -11.97 13.24 15.76
CA SER A 257 -12.63 12.63 16.92
C SER A 257 -12.43 13.44 18.21
N GLN A 258 -11.28 14.08 18.38
CA GLN A 258 -11.01 14.95 19.54
C GLN A 258 -11.81 16.26 19.46
N ALA A 259 -11.88 16.89 18.28
CA ALA A 259 -12.68 18.08 18.02
C ALA A 259 -14.17 17.79 18.22
N GLY A 260 -14.68 16.67 17.69
CA GLY A 260 -16.06 16.23 17.87
C GLY A 260 -16.43 16.08 19.34
N ARG A 261 -15.58 15.42 20.15
CA ARG A 261 -15.81 15.26 21.59
C ARG A 261 -15.79 16.59 22.34
N THR A 262 -14.87 17.49 21.99
CA THR A 262 -14.79 18.82 22.61
C THR A 262 -16.05 19.63 22.31
N SER A 263 -16.55 19.55 21.06
CA SER A 263 -17.80 20.17 20.65
C SER A 263 -19.02 19.59 21.39
N SER A 264 -19.14 18.25 21.46
CA SER A 264 -20.23 17.59 22.21
C SER A 264 -20.20 17.92 23.70
N TYR A 265 -19.01 17.95 24.32
CA TYR A 265 -18.85 18.38 25.71
C TYR A 265 -19.30 19.83 25.90
N GLY A 266 -18.92 20.72 24.97
CA GLY A 266 -19.37 22.11 24.96
C GLY A 266 -20.89 22.24 24.85
N GLN A 267 -21.52 21.48 23.96
CA GLN A 267 -22.98 21.44 23.79
C GLN A 267 -23.70 20.91 25.03
N SER A 268 -23.21 19.82 25.64
CA SER A 268 -23.78 19.30 26.89
C SER A 268 -23.62 20.30 28.05
N ALA A 269 -22.46 20.95 28.16
CA ALA A 269 -22.22 21.96 29.18
C ALA A 269 -23.12 23.20 28.99
N ALA A 270 -23.29 23.66 27.75
CA ALA A 270 -24.19 24.77 27.41
C ALA A 270 -25.65 24.38 27.64
N GLY A 271 -26.06 23.15 27.31
CA GLY A 271 -27.40 22.64 27.56
C GLY A 271 -27.74 22.56 29.04
N LEU A 272 -26.83 22.04 29.87
CA LEU A 272 -26.99 22.04 31.33
C LEU A 272 -27.06 23.46 31.91
N ALA A 273 -26.21 24.37 31.42
CA ALA A 273 -26.27 25.78 31.83
C ALA A 273 -27.61 26.42 31.41
N GLY A 274 -28.10 26.16 30.21
CA GLY A 274 -29.39 26.64 29.71
C GLY A 274 -30.57 26.10 30.53
N GLN A 275 -30.58 24.81 30.87
CA GLN A 275 -31.58 24.22 31.76
C GLN A 275 -31.55 24.84 33.16
N TYR A 276 -30.35 25.06 33.71
CA TYR A 276 -30.17 25.70 35.00
C TYR A 276 -30.77 27.12 35.00
N TRP A 277 -30.41 27.95 34.02
CA TRP A 277 -30.94 29.30 33.89
C TRP A 277 -32.44 29.32 33.59
N GLY A 278 -32.94 28.38 32.79
CA GLY A 278 -34.36 28.21 32.52
C GLY A 278 -35.16 27.87 33.79
N ASN A 279 -34.65 26.95 34.61
CA ASN A 279 -35.27 26.60 35.90
C ASN A 279 -35.24 27.79 36.87
N LEU A 280 -34.13 28.53 36.93
CA LEU A 280 -34.02 29.73 37.77
C LEU A 280 -35.02 30.81 37.33
N ALA A 281 -35.13 31.06 36.02
CA ALA A 281 -36.09 32.01 35.47
C ALA A 281 -37.54 31.56 35.70
N ASN A 282 -37.85 30.27 35.54
CA ASN A 282 -39.17 29.72 35.82
C ASN A 282 -39.54 29.83 37.30
N ASN A 283 -38.61 29.51 38.21
CA ASN A 283 -38.83 29.68 39.65
C ASN A 283 -39.00 31.15 40.03
N ALA A 284 -38.23 32.05 39.43
CA ALA A 284 -38.40 33.50 39.62
C ALA A 284 -39.78 33.97 39.12
N ASN A 285 -40.22 33.51 37.94
CA ASN A 285 -41.54 33.82 37.40
C ASN A 285 -42.66 33.26 38.27
N GLN A 286 -42.53 32.03 38.78
CA GLN A 286 -43.49 31.46 39.73
C GLN A 286 -43.55 32.26 41.03
N TYR A 287 -42.40 32.68 41.55
CA TYR A 287 -42.33 33.55 42.73
C TYR A 287 -43.03 34.89 42.47
N TYR A 288 -42.73 35.56 41.35
CA TYR A 288 -43.40 36.81 40.98
C TYR A 288 -44.91 36.63 40.79
N ASN A 289 -45.33 35.57 40.12
CA ASN A 289 -46.75 35.27 39.85
C ASN A 289 -47.52 34.76 41.07
N THR A 290 -46.87 34.31 42.14
CA THR A 290 -47.55 33.90 43.38
C THR A 290 -47.52 35.00 44.42
N VAL A 291 -46.38 35.67 44.59
CA VAL A 291 -46.18 36.68 45.63
C VAL A 291 -46.84 38.01 45.27
N ILE A 292 -46.80 38.45 44.01
CA ILE A 292 -47.45 39.71 43.62
C ILE A 292 -48.97 39.60 43.77
N PRO A 293 -49.65 38.55 43.25
CA PRO A 293 -51.09 38.42 43.43
C PRO A 293 -51.49 38.14 44.87
N ALA A 294 -50.70 37.37 45.65
CA ALA A 294 -50.97 37.20 47.08
C ALA A 294 -50.81 38.51 47.85
N GLY A 295 -49.86 39.37 47.46
CA GLY A 295 -49.74 40.73 47.98
C GLY A 295 -50.94 41.60 47.61
N GLN A 296 -51.41 41.54 46.37
CA GLN A 296 -52.61 42.25 45.93
C GLN A 296 -53.89 41.74 46.61
N GLN A 297 -54.08 40.43 46.71
CA GLN A 297 -55.18 39.81 47.45
C GLN A 297 -55.10 40.11 48.94
N GLY A 298 -53.91 40.13 49.54
CA GLY A 298 -53.72 40.55 50.93
C GLY A 298 -54.11 42.01 51.15
N MET A 299 -53.78 42.89 50.21
CA MET A 299 -54.22 44.28 50.25
C MET A 299 -55.74 44.41 50.05
N GLN A 300 -56.34 43.66 49.12
CA GLN A 300 -57.79 43.63 48.91
C GLN A 300 -58.53 43.05 50.11
N ALA A 301 -58.04 41.95 50.69
CA ALA A 301 -58.57 41.37 51.92
C ALA A 301 -58.40 42.32 53.10
N GLY A 302 -57.30 43.10 53.15
CA GLY A 302 -57.14 44.18 54.11
C GLY A 302 -58.17 45.30 53.94
N GLN A 303 -58.46 45.69 52.69
CA GLN A 303 -59.52 46.66 52.38
C GLN A 303 -60.91 46.11 52.70
N GLN A 304 -61.21 44.85 52.34
CA GLN A 304 -62.46 44.19 52.69
C GLN A 304 -62.61 43.98 54.19
N ALA A 305 -61.54 43.64 54.92
CA ALA A 305 -61.59 43.54 56.38
C ALA A 305 -61.80 44.90 57.03
N ALA A 306 -61.21 45.98 56.48
CA ALA A 306 -61.49 47.34 56.91
C ALA A 306 -62.94 47.77 56.60
N GLN A 307 -63.46 47.40 55.42
CA GLN A 307 -64.85 47.60 55.04
C GLN A 307 -65.80 46.76 55.89
N ASN A 308 -65.46 45.51 56.22
CA ASN A 308 -66.23 44.63 57.10
C ASN A 308 -66.13 45.08 58.56
N ARG A 309 -65.03 45.71 59.00
CA ARG A 309 -64.97 46.37 60.31
C ARG A 309 -65.84 47.61 60.34
N MET A 310 -65.77 48.46 59.31
CA MET A 310 -66.67 49.61 59.16
C MET A 310 -68.14 49.16 59.05
N GLY A 311 -68.38 48.07 58.34
CA GLY A 311 -69.68 47.44 58.15
C GLY A 311 -70.18 46.69 59.38
N ALA A 312 -69.32 46.11 60.21
CA ALA A 312 -69.69 45.51 61.50
C ALA A 312 -69.92 46.58 62.58
N ILE A 313 -69.21 47.71 62.49
CA ILE A 313 -69.46 48.89 63.33
C ILE A 313 -70.75 49.61 62.91
N MET A 314 -71.09 49.65 61.61
CA MET A 314 -72.38 50.18 61.14
C MET A 314 -73.53 49.17 61.17
N GLY A 315 -73.25 47.87 61.12
CA GLY A 315 -74.23 46.78 60.99
C GLY A 315 -74.52 46.01 62.28
N GLY A 316 -73.87 46.36 63.40
CA GLY A 316 -74.14 45.81 64.74
C GLY A 316 -75.53 46.15 65.32
N LEU A 317 -76.47 46.64 64.51
CA LEU A 317 -77.85 46.98 64.87
C LEU A 317 -78.90 46.10 64.16
N GLN A 318 -78.50 45.05 63.44
CA GLN A 318 -79.45 44.21 62.70
C GLN A 318 -79.07 42.71 62.70
N LEU A 319 -78.74 42.18 63.89
CA LEU A 319 -78.48 40.76 64.13
C LEU A 319 -79.75 40.11 64.71
N GLY A 320 -80.67 39.71 63.82
CA GLY A 320 -81.88 39.00 64.19
C GLY A 320 -82.58 38.38 62.98
N GLY A 321 -82.21 37.16 62.59
CA GLY A 321 -83.02 36.35 61.69
C GLY A 321 -82.24 35.38 60.80
N GLN A 322 -82.57 34.08 60.96
CA GLN A 322 -82.42 33.00 59.97
C GLN A 322 -81.01 32.45 59.76
N LEU A 323 -80.62 31.29 60.32
CA LEU A 323 -81.27 29.97 60.36
C LEU A 323 -81.40 29.33 58.97
N LEU A 324 -80.71 28.18 58.82
CA LEU A 324 -81.11 26.98 58.06
C LEU A 324 -80.63 26.79 56.60
N GLY A 325 -79.90 25.68 56.40
CA GLY A 325 -79.82 24.89 55.16
C GLY A 325 -78.77 25.37 54.14
N GLY A 326 -78.02 24.52 53.44
CA GLY A 326 -78.04 23.07 53.28
C GLY A 326 -77.26 22.71 51.99
N MET A 327 -76.67 21.51 52.00
CA MET A 327 -76.40 20.60 50.87
C MET A 327 -75.84 21.16 49.53
N GLY A 328 -74.61 20.75 49.24
CA GLY A 328 -74.34 19.71 48.24
C GLY A 328 -74.26 20.09 46.76
N GLY A 329 -73.21 19.58 46.10
CA GLY A 329 -73.23 19.28 44.66
C GLY A 329 -72.00 19.75 43.88
N GLY A 330 -71.49 18.87 43.01
CA GLY A 330 -70.77 19.30 41.81
C GLY A 330 -69.47 18.57 41.47
N ALA A 331 -69.50 17.25 41.28
CA ALA A 331 -68.46 16.54 40.54
C ALA A 331 -68.91 16.37 39.08
N SER A 332 -68.40 17.25 38.22
CA SER A 332 -68.35 17.13 36.75
C SER A 332 -66.86 17.25 36.39
N GLY A 333 -66.25 16.58 35.43
CA GLY A 333 -66.72 15.86 34.26
C GLY A 333 -65.66 16.10 33.17
N GLY A 334 -65.35 15.08 32.38
CA GLY A 334 -64.75 15.28 31.05
C GLY A 334 -63.25 15.01 30.90
N GLY A 335 -62.92 13.88 30.25
CA GLY A 335 -62.74 13.91 28.79
C GLY A 335 -61.30 13.86 28.24
N GLY A 336 -61.10 12.90 27.33
CA GLY A 336 -60.07 12.92 26.27
C GLY A 336 -58.71 12.34 26.68
N GLY A 337 -58.05 11.44 25.95
CA GLY A 337 -58.14 11.07 24.54
C GLY A 337 -56.72 11.06 23.95
N GLY A 338 -56.38 10.02 23.16
CA GLY A 338 -55.15 9.92 22.35
C GLY A 338 -54.10 8.98 22.94
N ALA A 339 -53.86 7.75 22.47
CA ALA A 339 -53.48 7.32 21.12
C ALA A 339 -52.12 7.89 20.64
N PHE A 340 -51.03 7.21 21.03
CA PHE A 340 -49.73 7.18 20.35
C PHE A 340 -49.19 5.77 20.62
N GLY A 341 -49.08 4.85 19.66
CA GLY A 341 -48.51 5.03 18.34
C GLY A 341 -47.09 4.48 18.38
N GLY A 342 -46.98 3.15 18.35
CA GLY A 342 -45.71 2.45 18.37
C GLY A 342 -44.90 2.68 17.10
N PHE A 343 -43.59 2.78 17.24
CA PHE A 343 -42.64 2.66 16.14
C PHE A 343 -41.31 2.12 16.69
N LEU A 344 -40.71 1.17 15.96
CA LEU A 344 -39.35 0.63 16.09
C LEU A 344 -39.17 -0.61 17.00
N SER A 345 -39.72 -1.73 16.56
CA SER A 345 -39.09 -3.05 16.75
C SER A 345 -38.72 -3.62 15.37
N GLY A 346 -37.42 -3.72 15.06
CA GLY A 346 -36.99 -4.47 13.88
C GLY A 346 -35.65 -4.04 13.31
N PHE A 347 -34.54 -4.48 13.91
CA PHE A 347 -33.28 -4.70 13.20
C PHE A 347 -32.44 -5.70 13.98
N GLY A 348 -32.70 -6.99 13.76
CA GLY A 348 -31.96 -8.07 14.39
C GLY A 348 -32.23 -9.38 13.67
N LYS A 349 -31.31 -9.73 12.75
CA LYS A 349 -30.98 -11.06 12.21
C LYS A 349 -30.64 -10.95 10.72
N LEU A 350 -29.37 -10.75 10.41
CA LEU A 350 -28.77 -11.34 9.22
C LEU A 350 -27.26 -11.52 9.51
N PHE A 351 -26.69 -12.61 9.01
CA PHE A 351 -25.33 -13.14 9.26
C PHE A 351 -25.23 -14.21 10.35
N GLY A 352 -25.52 -15.44 9.91
CA GLY A 352 -25.09 -16.68 10.53
C GLY A 352 -24.99 -17.78 9.46
N LYS A 353 -23.76 -18.23 9.23
CA LYS A 353 -23.27 -19.34 8.38
C LYS A 353 -23.06 -19.04 6.89
#